data_AF-G2ZT41-F1
#
_entry.id   AF-G2ZT41-F1
#
_cell.length_a   1.000
_cell.length_b   1.000
_cell.length_c   1.000
_cell.angle_alpha   90.00
_cell.angle_beta   90.00
_cell.angle_gamma   90.00
#
_symmetry.space_group_name_H-M   'P 1'
#
loop_
_entity.id
_entity.type
_entity.pdbx_description
1 polymer ?
#
loop_
_entity_poly.entity_id
_entity_poly.type
_entity_poly.pdbx_seq_one_letter_code
_entity_poly.pdbx_strand_id
1 'polypeptide(L)' 'MWLVHNGVPFDVAFALDDVRRQWMAIKFSEFQGAEFDIHTMTFKEKPE' A
#
# COMPACT_ATOMS: atom_id res chain seq x y z
N MET A 1 -4.92 6.63 2.68
CA MET A 1 -4.22 5.44 3.19
C MET A 1 -4.71 4.23 2.40
N TRP A 2 -3.79 3.48 1.77
CA TRP A 2 -4.13 2.43 0.79
C TRP A 2 -5.09 1.36 1.32
N LEU A 3 -4.86 0.86 2.54
CA LEU A 3 -5.68 -0.22 3.14
C LEU A 3 -7.14 0.17 3.31
N VAL A 4 -7.40 1.36 3.87
CA VAL A 4 -8.77 1.88 4.05
C VAL A 4 -9.44 2.13 2.70
N HIS A 5 -8.69 2.64 1.72
CA HIS A 5 -9.21 2.86 0.37
C HIS A 5 -9.57 1.54 -0.34
N ASN A 6 -8.89 0.44 -0.01
CA ASN A 6 -9.12 -0.89 -0.55
C ASN A 6 -10.02 -1.77 0.34
N GLY A 7 -10.83 -1.16 1.23
CA GLY A 7 -11.87 -1.86 1.98
C GLY A 7 -11.44 -2.51 3.29
N VAL A 8 -10.20 -2.30 3.75
CA VAL A 8 -9.80 -2.72 5.10
C VAL A 8 -10.44 -1.77 6.12
N PRO A 9 -11.18 -2.29 7.12
CA PRO A 9 -11.77 -1.46 8.17
C PRO A 9 -10.75 -0.57 8.88
N PHE A 10 -11.15 0.65 9.23
CA PHE A 10 -10.26 1.67 9.81
C PHE A 10 -9.61 1.20 11.12
N ASP A 11 -10.39 0.58 11.99
CA ASP A 11 -9.96 -0.03 13.25
C ASP A 11 -8.89 -1.11 13.04
N VAL A 12 -9.05 -1.96 12.02
CA VAL A 12 -8.06 -2.99 11.68
C VAL A 12 -6.79 -2.37 11.09
N ALA A 13 -6.94 -1.37 10.21
CA ALA A 13 -5.81 -0.69 9.61
C ALA A 13 -4.97 0.09 10.65
N PHE A 14 -5.59 0.65 11.68
CA PHE A 14 -4.91 1.40 12.74
C PHE A 14 -4.54 0.55 13.97
N ALA A 15 -4.98 -0.70 14.06
CA ALA A 15 -4.46 -1.67 15.01
C ALA A 15 -3.03 -2.14 14.64
N LEU A 16 -2.62 -1.96 13.38
CA LEU A 16 -1.27 -2.23 12.90
C LEU A 16 -0.34 -1.05 13.19
N ASP A 17 0.92 -1.35 13.52
CA ASP A 17 1.95 -0.31 13.58
C ASP A 17 2.14 0.37 12.21
N ASP A 18 2.57 1.63 12.24
CA ASP A 18 2.63 2.46 11.04
C ASP A 18 3.56 1.87 9.96
N VAL A 19 4.66 1.24 10.38
CA VAL A 19 5.62 0.61 9.47
C VAL A 19 4.99 -0.59 8.76
N ARG A 20 4.31 -1.48 9.50
CA ARG A 20 3.58 -2.61 8.92
C ARG A 20 2.48 -2.14 7.99
N ARG A 21 1.78 -1.08 8.35
CA ARG A 21 0.70 -0.52 7.55
C ARG A 21 1.18 0.01 6.20
N GLN A 22 2.30 0.74 6.19
CA GLN A 22 2.95 1.19 4.96
C GLN A 22 3.49 0.02 4.14
N TRP A 23 4.09 -0.97 4.80
CA TRP A 23 4.60 -2.17 4.11
C TRP A 23 3.49 -2.98 3.44
N MET A 24 2.35 -3.17 4.11
CA MET A 24 1.18 -3.84 3.54
C MET A 24 0.61 -3.06 2.36
N ALA A 25 0.55 -1.72 2.44
CA ALA A 25 0.14 -0.89 1.31
C ALA A 25 1.03 -1.12 0.07
N ILE A 26 2.34 -1.18 0.27
CA ILE A 26 3.30 -1.49 -0.80
C ILE A 26 3.06 -2.89 -1.37
N LYS A 27 3.04 -3.92 -0.51
CA LYS A 27 2.90 -5.31 -0.97
C LYS A 27 1.57 -5.60 -1.65
N PHE A 28 0.46 -5.10 -1.13
CA PHE A 28 -0.81 -5.34 -1.78
C PHE A 28 -1.00 -4.54 -3.07
N SER A 29 -0.35 -3.37 -3.18
CA SER A 29 -0.27 -2.68 -4.47
C SER A 29 0.52 -3.49 -5.50
N GLU A 30 1.61 -4.16 -5.10
CA GLU A 30 2.33 -5.10 -5.97
C GLU A 30 1.45 -6.27 -6.46
N PHE A 31 0.61 -6.83 -5.58
CA PHE A 31 -0.36 -7.86 -5.98
C PHE A 31 -1.43 -7.35 -6.96
N GLN A 32 -1.72 -6.05 -6.96
CA GLN A 32 -2.60 -5.42 -7.95
C GLN A 32 -1.85 -5.00 -9.23
N GLY A 33 -0.57 -5.38 -9.39
CA GLY A 33 0.24 -5.07 -10.55
C GLY A 33 0.83 -3.66 -10.56
N ALA A 34 0.87 -2.97 -9.42
CA ALA A 34 1.67 -1.75 -9.28
C ALA A 34 3.14 -2.12 -9.01
N GLU A 35 4.09 -1.37 -9.57
CA GLU A 35 5.51 -1.55 -9.23
C GLU A 35 5.93 -0.46 -8.25
N PHE A 36 6.41 -0.84 -7.08
CA PHE A 36 6.95 0.11 -6.10
C PHE A 36 8.46 0.30 -6.31
N ASP A 37 8.89 1.54 -6.50
CA ASP A 37 10.29 1.91 -6.58
C ASP A 37 10.79 2.36 -5.20
N ILE A 38 11.70 1.56 -4.62
CA ILE A 38 12.28 1.82 -3.30
C ILE A 38 13.29 2.97 -3.29
N HIS A 39 13.87 3.33 -4.43
CA HIS A 39 14.84 4.43 -4.51
C HIS A 39 14.13 5.78 -4.52
N THR A 40 12.97 5.86 -5.18
CA THR A 40 12.15 7.07 -5.24
C THR A 40 11.03 7.09 -4.21
N MET A 41 10.78 5.96 -3.53
CA MET A 41 9.67 5.78 -2.58
C MET A 41 8.30 6.05 -3.22
N THR A 42 8.13 5.73 -4.50
CA THR A 42 6.90 5.97 -5.28
C THR A 42 6.44 4.73 -6.03
N PHE A 43 5.14 4.66 -6.36
CA PHE A 43 4.64 3.67 -7.31
C PHE A 43 4.83 4.17 -8.74
N LYS A 44 5.27 3.30 -9.63
CA LYS A 44 5.28 3.59 -11.07
C LYS A 44 3.85 3.73 -11.56
N GLU A 45 3.61 4.74 -12.39
CA GLU A 45 2.35 4.86 -13.12
C GLU A 45 2.19 3.67 -14.07
N LYS A 46 1.03 3.01 -14.02
CA LYS A 46 0.70 1.97 -14.99
C LYS A 46 0.53 2.65 -16.37
N PRO A 47 1.16 2.15 -17.44
CA PRO A 47 0.82 2.59 -18.78
C PRO A 47 -0.63 2.18 -19.08
N GLU A 48 -1.48 3.16 -19.43
CA GLU A 48 -2.87 2.96 -19.88
C GLU A 48 -2.95 2.16 -21.19
#